data_AF-A0A6I1E322-F1
#
_entry.id   AF-A0A6I1E322-F1
#
_cell.length_a   1.000
_cell.length_b   1.000
_cell.length_c   1.000
_cell.angle_alpha   90.00
_cell.angle_beta   90.00
_cell.angle_gamma   90.00
#
_symmetry.space_group_name_H-M   'P 1'
#
loop_
_entity.id
_entity.type
_entity.pdbx_description
1 polymer ?
#
loop_
_entity_poly.entity_id
_entity_poly.type
_entity_poly.pdbx_seq_one_letter_code
_entity_poly.pdbx_strand_id
1 'polypeptide(L)'
;VSPMFNLVISNVPGPKETLHLNGAEMLATYPVSLVLHGYALNITVVSYKNSLEFGVIGCRDTLPHIQRFLVYLEESLVELEP
;
A
#
# COMPACT_ATOMS: atom_id res chain seq x y z
N VAL A 1 -0.71 -24.83 1.69
CA VAL A 1 0.30 -24.25 0.76
C VAL A 1 1.46 -23.75 1.61
N SER A 2 2.69 -24.15 1.32
CA SER A 2 3.88 -23.57 1.96
C SER A 2 4.35 -22.39 1.10
N PRO A 3 4.23 -21.14 1.56
CA PRO A 3 4.70 -20.00 0.78
C PRO A 3 6.24 -19.90 0.82
N MET A 4 6.85 -19.29 -0.19
CA MET A 4 8.31 -19.11 -0.27
C MET A 4 8.81 -17.95 0.63
N PHE A 5 7.91 -17.04 0.97
CA PHE A 5 8.12 -15.88 1.84
C PHE A 5 6.82 -15.58 2.61
N ASN A 6 6.84 -14.70 3.59
CA ASN A 6 5.67 -14.41 4.43
C ASN A 6 4.77 -13.30 3.86
N LEU A 7 5.35 -12.34 3.13
CA LEU A 7 4.70 -11.12 2.69
C LEU A 7 5.32 -10.64 1.37
N VAL A 8 4.49 -10.13 0.48
CA VAL A 8 4.94 -9.34 -0.68
C VAL A 8 4.91 -7.87 -0.31
N ILE A 9 6.03 -7.18 -0.54
CA ILE A 9 6.10 -5.73 -0.57
C ILE A 9 6.64 -5.33 -1.94
N SER A 10 5.83 -4.65 -2.75
CA SER A 10 6.26 -4.10 -4.04
C SER A 10 6.33 -2.57 -3.96
N ASN A 11 7.31 -1.99 -4.64
CA ASN A 11 7.45 -0.54 -4.76
C ASN A 11 7.62 -0.18 -6.23
N VAL A 12 6.64 0.56 -6.77
CA VAL A 12 6.56 0.91 -8.18
C VAL A 12 6.62 2.44 -8.32
N PRO A 13 7.68 2.99 -8.94
CA PRO A 13 7.75 4.42 -9.21
C PRO A 13 6.60 4.88 -10.09
N GLY A 14 5.90 5.92 -9.66
CA GLY A 14 4.88 6.60 -10.45
C GLY A 14 5.28 8.00 -10.92
N PRO A 15 4.33 8.74 -11.52
CA PRO A 15 4.58 10.06 -12.10
C PRO A 15 4.99 11.10 -11.06
N LYS A 16 5.95 11.97 -11.41
CA LYS A 16 6.38 13.11 -10.59
C LYS A 16 5.54 14.38 -10.83
N GLU A 17 4.94 14.49 -12.01
CA GLU A 17 4.13 15.64 -12.41
C GLU A 17 2.67 15.45 -12.02
N THR A 18 1.95 16.55 -11.79
CA THR A 18 0.51 16.52 -11.54
C THR A 18 -0.24 16.09 -12.80
N LEU A 19 -1.05 15.02 -12.68
CA LEU A 19 -1.88 14.51 -13.76
C LEU A 19 -3.31 15.04 -13.67
N HIS A 20 -3.96 15.19 -14.83
CA HIS A 20 -5.35 15.63 -14.94
C HIS A 20 -6.14 14.73 -15.89
N LEU A 21 -7.43 14.57 -15.61
CA LEU A 21 -8.40 13.97 -16.51
C LEU A 21 -9.53 14.97 -16.77
N ASN A 22 -9.63 15.49 -18.01
CA ASN A 22 -10.65 16.48 -18.40
C ASN A 22 -10.75 17.68 -17.44
N GLY A 23 -9.60 18.18 -16.97
CA GLY A 23 -9.53 19.30 -16.03
C GLY A 23 -9.65 18.92 -14.55
N ALA A 24 -9.96 17.67 -14.21
CA ALA A 24 -9.92 17.19 -12.83
C ALA A 24 -8.50 16.75 -12.45
N GLU A 25 -7.94 17.31 -11.38
CA GLU A 25 -6.63 16.93 -10.85
C GLU A 25 -6.69 15.55 -10.16
N MET A 26 -5.70 14.69 -10.47
CA MET A 26 -5.50 13.45 -9.71
C MET A 26 -4.81 13.79 -8.38
N LEU A 27 -5.47 13.49 -7.27
CA LEU A 27 -4.95 13.81 -5.94
C LEU A 27 -4.04 12.71 -5.38
N ALA A 28 -4.37 11.45 -5.66
CA ALA A 28 -3.64 10.28 -5.20
C ALA A 28 -3.98 9.06 -6.07
N THR A 29 -3.15 8.02 -6.00
CA THR A 29 -3.38 6.73 -6.63
C THR A 29 -3.08 5.60 -5.66
N TYR A 30 -4.07 4.81 -5.30
CA TYR A 30 -3.90 3.71 -4.34
C TYR A 30 -3.93 2.36 -5.06
N PRO A 31 -2.82 1.60 -5.05
CA PRO A 31 -2.75 0.33 -5.76
C PRO A 31 -3.58 -0.75 -5.04
N VAL A 32 -4.21 -1.63 -5.83
CA VAL A 32 -4.92 -2.81 -5.33
C VAL A 32 -4.29 -4.04 -5.97
N SER A 33 -3.56 -4.81 -5.17
CA SER A 33 -2.84 -6.01 -5.61
C SER A 33 -3.67 -7.28 -5.38
N LEU A 34 -3.02 -8.45 -5.43
CA LEU A 34 -3.66 -9.75 -5.31
C LEU A 34 -3.45 -10.36 -3.92
N VAL A 35 -4.52 -10.99 -3.42
CA VAL A 35 -4.46 -11.92 -2.27
C VAL A 35 -4.47 -13.34 -2.84
N LEU A 36 -3.49 -14.14 -2.45
CA LEU A 36 -3.28 -15.50 -2.99
C LEU A 36 -3.28 -16.52 -1.85
N HIS A 37 -3.58 -17.78 -2.16
CA HIS A 37 -3.48 -18.85 -1.18
C HIS A 37 -2.05 -18.96 -0.63
N GLY A 38 -1.91 -18.89 0.69
CA GLY A 38 -0.61 -18.83 1.37
C GLY A 38 -0.06 -17.42 1.60
N TYR A 39 -0.69 -16.39 1.05
CA TYR A 39 -0.30 -14.98 1.20
C TYR A 39 -1.52 -14.13 1.58
N ALA A 40 -1.81 -14.05 2.87
CA ALA A 40 -2.98 -13.36 3.38
C ALA A 40 -2.88 -11.82 3.31
N LEU A 41 -1.67 -11.28 3.19
CA LEU A 41 -1.36 -9.84 3.14
C LEU A 41 -0.47 -9.54 1.93
N ASN A 42 -0.73 -8.41 1.28
CA ASN A 42 0.12 -7.82 0.26
C ASN A 42 0.19 -6.30 0.46
N ILE A 43 1.39 -5.75 0.39
CA ILE A 43 1.62 -4.30 0.44
C ILE A 43 2.19 -3.88 -0.91
N THR A 44 1.54 -2.93 -1.57
CA THR A 44 2.03 -2.30 -2.79
C THR A 44 2.18 -0.81 -2.56
N VAL A 45 3.35 -0.28 -2.82
CA VAL A 45 3.67 1.14 -2.72
C VAL A 45 3.78 1.68 -4.14
N VAL A 46 3.08 2.78 -4.40
CA VAL A 46 3.27 3.62 -5.59
C VAL A 46 3.71 4.99 -5.11
N SER A 47 4.49 5.71 -5.92
CA SER A 47 4.79 7.12 -5.66
C SER A 47 4.00 8.01 -6.61
N TYR A 48 3.41 9.10 -6.13
CA TYR A 48 2.83 10.14 -6.97
C TYR A 48 3.25 11.52 -6.46
N LYS A 49 3.81 12.33 -7.35
CA LYS A 49 4.36 13.66 -7.01
C LYS A 49 5.37 13.58 -5.86
N ASN A 50 4.96 14.05 -4.67
CA ASN A 50 5.79 14.16 -3.46
C ASN A 50 5.30 13.22 -2.34
N SER A 51 4.38 12.30 -2.66
CA SER A 51 3.82 11.34 -1.72
C SER A 51 4.14 9.90 -2.12
N LEU A 52 4.08 9.02 -1.12
CA LEU A 52 4.05 7.58 -1.28
C LEU A 52 2.67 7.08 -0.88
N GLU A 53 2.03 6.35 -1.77
CA GLU A 53 0.70 5.78 -1.59
C GLU A 53 0.81 4.29 -1.27
N PHE A 54 0.33 3.92 -0.09
CA PHE A 54 0.36 2.54 0.40
C PHE A 54 -0.98 1.84 0.14
N GLY A 55 -0.95 0.82 -0.72
CA GLY A 55 -2.04 -0.14 -0.89
C GLY A 55 -1.81 -1.35 -0.02
N VAL A 56 -2.61 -1.50 1.04
CA VAL A 56 -2.59 -2.65 1.95
C VAL A 56 -3.83 -3.50 1.69
N ILE A 57 -3.64 -4.69 1.10
CA ILE A 57 -4.73 -5.62 0.79
C ILE A 57 -4.54 -6.93 1.54
N GLY A 58 -5.63 -7.48 2.08
CA GLY A 58 -5.56 -8.77 2.75
C GLY A 58 -6.89 -9.52 2.82
N CYS A 59 -6.77 -10.81 3.13
CA CYS A 59 -7.90 -11.69 3.36
C CYS A 59 -8.59 -11.33 4.68
N ARG A 60 -9.84 -10.86 4.62
CA ARG A 60 -10.60 -10.39 5.78
C ARG A 60 -10.73 -11.44 6.89
N ASP A 61 -10.91 -12.70 6.53
CA ASP A 61 -11.14 -13.79 7.49
C ASP A 61 -9.85 -14.15 8.24
N THR A 62 -8.70 -14.06 7.56
CA THR A 62 -7.39 -14.34 8.16
C THR A 62 -6.81 -13.14 8.90
N LEU A 63 -7.09 -11.91 8.42
CA LEU A 63 -6.57 -10.65 8.95
C LEU A 63 -7.72 -9.70 9.31
N PRO A 64 -8.43 -9.98 10.41
CA PRO A 64 -9.49 -9.08 10.87
C PRO A 64 -8.90 -7.71 11.26
N HIS A 65 -9.63 -6.65 10.94
CA HIS A 65 -9.25 -5.26 11.25
C HIS A 65 -7.94 -4.78 10.60
N ILE A 66 -7.60 -5.27 9.40
CA ILE A 66 -6.40 -4.88 8.64
C ILE A 66 -6.20 -3.37 8.49
N GLN A 67 -7.25 -2.55 8.54
CA GLN A 67 -7.15 -1.09 8.50
C GLN A 67 -6.29 -0.51 9.65
N ARG A 68 -6.14 -1.22 10.78
CA ARG A 68 -5.25 -0.81 11.87
C ARG A 68 -3.78 -0.76 11.44
N PHE A 69 -3.42 -1.52 10.42
CA PHE A 69 -2.08 -1.49 9.85
C PHE A 69 -1.68 -0.09 9.38
N LEU A 70 -2.63 0.72 8.89
CA LEU A 70 -2.36 2.10 8.49
C LEU A 70 -2.00 3.00 9.68
N VAL A 71 -2.61 2.75 10.85
CA VAL A 71 -2.26 3.45 12.09
C VAL A 71 -0.85 3.06 12.53
N TYR A 72 -0.53 1.76 12.48
CA TYR A 72 0.79 1.28 12.86
C TYR A 72 1.91 1.77 11.93
N LEU A 73 1.63 1.93 10.63
CA LEU A 73 2.56 2.55 9.69
C LEU A 73 2.91 3.98 10.11
N GLU A 74 1.90 4.78 10.45
CA GLU A 74 2.08 6.16 10.90
C GLU A 74 2.83 6.22 12.23
N GLU A 75 2.40 5.44 13.22
CA GLU A 75 3.06 5.37 14.54
C GLU A 75 4.54 4.99 14.40
N SER A 76 4.84 3.99 13.57
CA SER A 76 6.22 3.55 13.33
C SER A 76 7.07 4.59 12.59
N LEU A 77 6.46 5.40 11.71
CA LEU A 77 7.17 6.49 11.04
C LEU A 77 7.51 7.59 12.04
N VAL A 78 6.53 8.01 12.84
CA VAL A 78 6.72 9.03 13.89
C VAL A 78 7.79 8.61 14.90
N GLU A 79 7.86 7.33 15.27
CA GLU A 79 8.93 6.82 16.15
C GLU A 79 10.35 7.00 15.58
N LEU A 80 10.50 7.11 14.26
CA LEU A 80 11.78 7.30 13.58
C LEU A 80 12.10 8.78 13.32
N GLU A 81 11.12 9.67 13.45
CA GLU A 81 11.32 11.11 13.28
C GLU A 81 12.05 11.69 14.51
N PRO A 82 13.04 12.59 14.30
CA PRO A 82 13.88 13.13 15.38
C PRO A 82 13.18 14.12 16.31
#